data_AF-A0A1H7Q1L3-F1
#
_entry.id   AF-A0A1H7Q1L3-F1
#
_cell.length_a   1.000
_cell.length_b   1.000
_cell.length_c   1.000
_cell.angle_alpha   90.00
_cell.angle_beta   90.00
_cell.angle_gamma   90.00
#
_symmetry.space_group_name_H-M   'P 1'
#
loop_
_entity.id
_entity.type
_entity.pdbx_description
1 polymer ?
#
loop_
_entity_poly.entity_id
_entity_poly.type
_entity_poly.pdbx_seq_one_letter_code
_entity_poly.pdbx_strand_id
1 'polypeptide(L)'
;MNATRILLATALLAGAAQALADEADRACGSYRDRFFYYKENCPRERTREDQVDCHNNRLIPAQERHAACIRDYNYRKQGIRNEPQRQRPERY
;
A
#
# COMPACT_ATOMS: atom_id res chain seq x y z
N MET A 1 -22.03 -26.94 15.10
CA MET A 1 -20.69 -26.43 14.71
C MET A 1 -20.15 -25.59 15.87
N ASN A 2 -19.03 -25.99 16.50
CA ASN A 2 -18.50 -25.32 17.69
C ASN A 2 -17.89 -23.96 17.34
N ALA A 3 -18.38 -22.88 17.97
CA ALA A 3 -17.88 -21.52 17.80
C ALA A 3 -16.36 -21.42 18.03
N THR A 4 -15.81 -22.29 18.88
CA THR A 4 -14.37 -22.42 19.15
C THR A 4 -13.55 -22.77 17.90
N ARG A 5 -14.09 -23.59 16.98
CA ARG A 5 -13.40 -23.92 15.72
C ARG A 5 -13.42 -22.76 14.73
N ILE A 6 -14.48 -21.95 14.74
CA ILE A 6 -14.62 -20.75 13.90
C ILE A 6 -13.61 -19.70 14.36
N LEU A 7 -13.48 -19.49 15.67
CA LEU A 7 -12.52 -18.56 16.27
C LEU A 7 -11.06 -18.99 16.04
N LEU A 8 -10.76 -20.30 16.14
CA LEU A 8 -9.42 -20.80 15.84
C LEU A 8 -9.04 -20.61 14.36
N ALA A 9 -9.99 -20.85 13.45
CA ALA A 9 -9.76 -20.68 12.02
C ALA A 9 -9.55 -19.20 11.64
N THR A 10 -10.28 -18.27 12.26
CA THR A 10 -10.06 -16.83 12.06
C THR A 10 -8.73 -16.36 12.62
N ALA A 11 -8.31 -16.86 13.79
CA ALA A 11 -7.01 -16.54 14.37
C ALA A 11 -5.83 -17.06 13.52
N LEU A 12 -5.94 -18.28 12.97
CA LEU A 12 -4.92 -18.87 12.08
C LEU A 12 -4.81 -18.11 10.75
N LEU A 13 -5.94 -17.65 10.20
CA LEU A 13 -5.94 -16.83 8.97
C LEU A 13 -5.37 -15.43 9.19
N ALA A 14 -5.60 -14.82 10.36
CA ALA A 14 -5.08 -13.50 10.68
C ALA A 14 -3.54 -13.47 10.80
N GLY A 15 -2.94 -14.50 11.41
CA GLY A 15 -1.48 -14.59 11.61
C GLY A 15 -0.68 -14.71 10.30
N ALA A 16 -1.20 -15.44 9.31
CA ALA A 16 -0.56 -15.57 8.00
C ALA A 16 -0.67 -14.29 7.16
N ALA A 17 -1.78 -13.55 7.29
CA ALA A 17 -1.98 -12.28 6.59
C ALA A 17 -1.01 -11.17 7.08
N GLN A 18 -0.71 -11.16 8.38
CA GLN A 18 0.20 -10.18 8.99
C GLN A 18 1.65 -10.39 8.54
N ALA A 19 2.13 -11.63 8.52
CA ALA A 19 3.50 -11.95 8.07
C ALA A 19 3.74 -11.57 6.60
N LEU A 20 2.73 -11.74 5.74
CA LEU A 20 2.78 -11.31 4.33
C LEU A 20 2.75 -9.79 4.17
N ALA A 21 2.01 -9.08 5.04
CA ALA A 21 1.97 -7.64 5.06
C ALA A 21 3.32 -7.03 5.50
N ASP A 22 3.94 -7.57 6.54
CA ASP A 22 5.25 -7.10 7.02
C ASP A 22 6.36 -7.30 5.98
N GLU A 23 6.35 -8.43 5.25
CA GLU A 23 7.33 -8.69 4.18
C GLU A 23 7.14 -7.73 3.00
N ALA A 24 5.88 -7.49 2.60
CA ALA A 24 5.55 -6.55 1.52
C ALA A 24 5.90 -5.10 1.90
N ASP A 25 5.56 -4.66 3.12
CA ASP A 25 5.90 -3.34 3.63
C ASP A 25 7.42 -3.14 3.70
N ARG A 26 8.17 -4.18 4.07
CA ARG A 26 9.64 -4.13 4.09
C ARG A 26 10.22 -4.03 2.69
N ALA A 27 9.69 -4.78 1.73
CA ALA A 27 10.09 -4.69 0.32
C ALA A 27 9.75 -3.33 -0.30
N CYS A 28 8.67 -2.69 0.16
CA CYS A 28 8.19 -1.39 -0.29
C CYS A 28 8.71 -0.20 0.53
N GLY A 29 9.76 -0.41 1.33
CA GLY A 29 10.27 0.58 2.30
C GLY A 29 10.50 1.98 1.73
N SER A 30 11.03 2.13 0.52
CA SER A 30 11.26 3.46 -0.08
C SER A 30 9.96 4.26 -0.32
N TYR A 31 8.86 3.59 -0.64
CA TYR A 31 7.54 4.23 -0.78
C TYR A 31 6.91 4.51 0.59
N ARG A 32 7.11 3.59 1.54
CA ARG A 32 6.66 3.73 2.92
C ARG A 32 7.29 4.96 3.58
N ASP A 33 8.60 5.11 3.45
CA ASP A 33 9.36 6.22 4.03
C ASP A 33 8.92 7.57 3.46
N ARG A 34 8.65 7.63 2.14
CA ARG A 34 8.07 8.83 1.50
C ARG A 34 6.67 9.15 2.01
N PHE A 35 5.82 8.14 2.17
CA PHE A 35 4.49 8.32 2.75
C PHE A 35 4.58 8.89 4.16
N PHE A 36 5.40 8.30 5.04
CA PHE A 36 5.57 8.80 6.41
C PHE A 36 6.19 10.19 6.46
N TYR A 37 7.17 10.47 5.60
CA TYR A 37 7.75 11.80 5.46
C TYR A 37 6.67 12.85 5.14
N TYR A 38 5.84 12.65 4.12
CA TYR A 38 4.80 13.61 3.77
C TYR A 38 3.68 13.66 4.81
N LYS A 39 3.34 12.53 5.43
CA LYS A 39 2.34 12.47 6.49
C LYS A 39 2.74 13.34 7.68
N GLU A 40 4.04 13.37 7.99
CA GLU A 40 4.58 14.16 9.09
C GLU A 40 4.76 15.64 8.72
N ASN A 41 5.14 15.94 7.47
CA ASN A 41 5.48 17.30 7.04
C ASN A 41 4.30 18.11 6.49
N CYS A 42 3.32 17.49 5.80
CA CYS A 42 2.18 18.25 5.25
C CYS A 42 1.39 19.03 6.31
N PRO A 43 1.13 18.53 7.54
CA PRO A 43 0.47 19.33 8.58
C PRO A 43 1.33 20.49 9.12
N ARG A 44 2.64 20.48 8.86
CA ARG A 44 3.58 21.51 9.29
C ARG A 44 3.73 22.64 8.27
N GLU A 45 3.07 22.54 7.12
CA GLU A 45 3.06 23.60 6.11
C GLU A 45 2.45 24.88 6.69
N ARG A 46 3.00 26.02 6.26
CA ARG A 46 2.80 27.33 6.90
C ARG A 46 1.36 27.82 6.79
N THR A 47 0.72 27.57 5.65
CA THR A 47 -0.65 28.00 5.37
C THR A 47 -1.56 26.81 5.17
N ARG A 48 -2.87 27.01 5.38
CA ARG A 48 -3.88 25.96 5.12
C ARG A 48 -3.90 25.56 3.64
N GLU A 49 -3.64 26.48 2.73
CA GLU A 49 -3.56 26.20 1.30
C GLU A 49 -2.37 25.29 0.99
N ASP A 50 -1.19 25.58 1.54
CA ASP A 50 0.00 24.73 1.39
C ASP A 50 -0.21 23.34 2.00
N GLN A 51 -0.92 23.25 3.14
CA GLN A 51 -1.27 21.97 3.76
C GLN A 51 -2.16 21.12 2.82
N VAL A 52 -3.18 21.75 2.22
CA VAL A 52 -4.09 21.08 1.27
C VAL A 52 -3.35 20.69 0.00
N ASP A 53 -2.49 21.57 -0.52
CA ASP A 53 -1.65 21.28 -1.69
C ASP A 53 -0.71 20.11 -1.42
N CYS A 54 0.03 20.14 -0.31
CA CYS A 54 0.92 19.04 0.09
C CYS A 54 0.13 17.72 0.27
N HIS A 55 -1.04 17.77 0.90
CA HIS A 55 -1.87 16.59 1.09
C HIS A 55 -2.28 15.96 -0.25
N ASN A 56 -2.81 16.78 -1.16
CA ASN A 56 -3.35 16.32 -2.44
C ASN A 56 -2.26 15.93 -3.45
N ASN A 57 -1.17 16.69 -3.51
CA ASN A 57 -0.13 16.54 -4.53
C ASN A 57 1.08 15.72 -4.08
N ARG A 58 1.26 15.50 -2.77
CA ARG A 58 2.41 14.74 -2.24
C ARG A 58 1.98 13.54 -1.41
N LEU A 59 1.12 13.74 -0.40
CA LEU A 59 0.74 12.65 0.51
C LEU A 59 -0.10 11.57 -0.17
N ILE A 60 -1.20 11.95 -0.83
CA ILE A 60 -2.08 11.00 -1.52
C ILE A 60 -1.30 10.20 -2.58
N PRO A 61 -0.51 10.81 -3.50
CA PRO A 61 0.28 10.06 -4.46
C PRO A 61 1.34 9.16 -3.83
N ALA A 62 1.94 9.56 -2.71
CA ALA A 62 2.89 8.71 -1.98
C ALA A 62 2.19 7.48 -1.36
N GLN A 63 1.00 7.67 -0.79
CA GLN A 63 0.17 6.59 -0.29
C GLN A 63 -0.24 5.62 -1.39
N GLU A 64 -0.71 6.13 -2.54
CA GLU A 64 -1.10 5.31 -3.68
C GLU A 64 0.06 4.49 -4.23
N ARG A 65 1.26 5.07 -4.33
CA ARG A 65 2.46 4.34 -4.75
C ARG A 65 2.88 3.27 -3.75
N HIS A 66 2.76 3.54 -2.46
CA HIS A 66 3.04 2.55 -1.42
C HIS A 66 2.05 1.37 -1.52
N ALA A 67 0.75 1.66 -1.60
CA ALA A 67 -0.28 0.64 -1.77
C ALA A 67 -0.11 -0.15 -3.08
N ALA A 68 0.24 0.52 -4.18
CA ALA A 68 0.53 -0.13 -5.45
C ALA A 68 1.73 -1.07 -5.35
N CYS A 69 2.81 -0.66 -4.67
CA CYS A 69 3.97 -1.51 -4.43
C CYS A 69 3.60 -2.78 -3.64
N ILE A 70 2.86 -2.64 -2.53
CA ILE A 70 2.42 -3.78 -1.71
C ILE A 70 1.58 -4.75 -2.55
N ARG A 71 0.66 -4.19 -3.34
CA ARG A 71 -0.20 -4.96 -4.22
C ARG A 71 0.62 -5.72 -5.27
N ASP A 72 1.56 -5.06 -5.95
CA ASP A 72 2.43 -5.68 -6.95
C ASP A 72 3.34 -6.76 -6.32
N TYR A 73 3.84 -6.53 -5.11
CA TYR A 73 4.61 -7.50 -4.35
C TYR A 73 3.80 -8.77 -4.06
N ASN A 74 2.59 -8.59 -3.54
CA ASN A 74 1.68 -9.70 -3.24
C ASN A 74 1.28 -10.46 -4.50
N TYR A 75 1.00 -9.77 -5.61
CA TYR A 75 0.71 -10.42 -6.89
C TYR A 75 1.89 -11.27 -7.40
N ARG A 76 3.12 -10.76 -7.31
CA ARG A 76 4.34 -11.50 -7.70
C ARG A 76 4.55 -12.74 -6.82
N LYS A 77 4.38 -12.61 -5.49
CA LYS A 77 4.52 -13.72 -4.54
C LYS A 77 3.43 -14.79 -4.69
N GLN A 78 2.22 -14.40 -5.10
CA GLN A 78 1.12 -15.33 -5.35
C GLN A 78 1.19 -15.98 -6.74
N GLY A 79 2.18 -15.66 -7.58
CA GLY A 79 2.31 -16.21 -8.93
C GLY A 79 1.23 -15.75 -9.92
N ILE A 80 0.42 -14.76 -9.54
CA ILE A 80 -0.64 -14.20 -10.39
C ILE A 80 0.03 -13.17 -11.30
N ARG A 81 0.52 -13.63 -12.47
CA ARG A 81 0.98 -12.77 -13.58
C ARG A 81 -0.20 -11.99 -14.15
N ASN A 82 -0.59 -10.91 -13.50
CA ASN A 82 -1.28 -9.82 -14.19
C ASN A 82 -0.18 -8.85 -14.64
N GLU A 83 0.31 -9.05 -15.86
CA GLU A 83 0.94 -7.93 -16.57
C GLU A 83 -0.07 -6.77 -16.53
N PRO A 84 0.27 -5.61 -15.93
CA PRO A 84 -0.53 -4.44 -16.16
C PRO A 84 -0.48 -4.24 -17.68
N GLN A 85 -1.62 -4.39 -18.36
CA GLN A 85 -1.75 -3.98 -19.74
C GLN A 85 -1.36 -2.50 -19.77
N ARG A 86 -0.09 -2.21 -20.03
CA ARG A 86 0.28 -1.01 -20.75
C ARG A 86 -0.47 -1.14 -22.05
N GLN A 87 -1.67 -0.57 -22.11
CA GLN A 87 -2.24 -0.11 -23.35
C GLN A 87 -1.14 0.75 -23.96
N ARG A 88 -0.35 0.16 -24.86
CA ARG A 88 0.45 0.94 -25.79
C ARG A 88 -0.60 1.79 -26.50
N PRO A 89 -0.57 3.13 -26.39
CA PRO A 89 -1.45 3.93 -27.23
C PRO A 89 -1.14 3.50 -28.66
N GLU A 90 -2.13 2.94 -29.34
CA GLU A 90 -2.05 2.72 -30.78
C GLU A 90 -1.77 4.09 -31.40
N ARG A 91 -0.53 4.25 -31.87
CA ARG A 91 -0.16 5.40 -32.70
C ARG A 91 -0.87 5.19 -34.04
N TYR A 92 -1.94 5.95 -34.27
CA TYR A 92 -2.46 6.25 -35.60
C TYR A 92 -1.53 7.24 -36.30
#